data_AF-A0A9P3H7W4-F1
#
_entry.id   AF-A0A9P3H7W4-F1
#
_cell.length_a   1.000
_cell.length_b   1.000
_cell.length_c   1.000
_cell.angle_alpha   90.00
_cell.angle_beta   90.00
_cell.angle_gamma   90.00
#
_symmetry.space_group_name_H-M   'P 1'
#
loop_
_entity.id
_entity.type
_entity.pdbx_description
1 polymer ?
#
loop_
_entity_poly.entity_id
_entity_poly.type
_entity_poly.pdbx_seq_one_letter_code
_entity_poly.pdbx_strand_id
1 'polypeptide(L)'
;MGLLSPICFASDGVRIFGYGYTGSYDHPYWSWNYVISSNPNPSPDLSDLTWTVVSNISTYAAYYLPSNTYGQEFDCTVDDKGTFTILARDSQLTISSPTDTNIRGLQFSPTGGNGTWSNIAVVSSLSYVWDASAWSQLVWTKDPTSGNNTVMHLTEKFLADGFY
;
A
#
# COMPACT_ATOMS: atom_id res chain seq x y z
N MET A 1 3.90 -22.03 -11.18
CA MET A 1 3.90 -20.58 -10.92
C MET A 1 3.15 -20.36 -9.62
N GLY A 2 3.77 -19.72 -8.63
CA GLY A 2 3.11 -19.46 -7.35
C GLY A 2 1.90 -18.56 -7.54
N LEU A 3 0.81 -18.84 -6.82
CA LEU A 3 -0.38 -18.00 -6.83
C LEU A 3 0.00 -16.63 -6.22
N LEU A 4 -0.06 -15.55 -6.99
CA LEU A 4 0.06 -14.20 -6.46
C LEU A 4 -1.24 -13.90 -5.70
N SER A 5 -1.12 -13.51 -4.44
CA SER A 5 -2.25 -13.20 -3.54
C SER A 5 -2.10 -11.78 -3.01
N PRO A 6 -2.32 -10.76 -3.86
CA PRO A 6 -2.30 -9.37 -3.43
C PRO A 6 -3.33 -9.12 -2.32
N ILE A 7 -2.96 -8.33 -1.33
CA ILE A 7 -3.75 -8.01 -0.12
C ILE A 7 -4.29 -6.58 -0.13
N CYS A 8 -3.79 -5.71 -1.02
CA CYS A 8 -4.33 -4.37 -1.22
C CYS A 8 -4.31 -3.99 -2.70
N PHE A 9 -5.36 -3.32 -3.17
CA PHE A 9 -5.50 -2.89 -4.56
C PHE A 9 -5.78 -1.40 -4.69
N ALA A 10 -5.23 -0.80 -5.75
CA ALA A 10 -5.53 0.58 -6.14
C ALA A 10 -5.58 0.69 -7.67
N SER A 11 -6.20 1.75 -8.20
CA SER A 11 -6.30 2.00 -9.64
C SER A 11 -5.88 3.42 -9.99
N ASP A 12 -5.16 3.58 -11.09
CA ASP A 12 -4.82 4.88 -11.68
C ASP A 12 -5.85 5.31 -12.75
N GLY A 13 -6.93 4.53 -12.92
CA GLY A 13 -7.95 4.70 -13.96
C GLY A 13 -7.63 4.01 -15.28
N VAL A 14 -6.41 3.49 -15.46
CA VAL A 14 -5.97 2.73 -16.65
C VAL A 14 -5.58 1.30 -16.28
N ARG A 15 -4.97 1.08 -15.12
CA ARG A 15 -4.52 -0.23 -14.62
C ARG A 15 -4.98 -0.41 -13.17
N ILE A 16 -5.12 -1.67 -12.79
CA ILE A 16 -5.25 -2.07 -11.40
C ILE A 16 -3.86 -2.47 -10.91
N PHE A 17 -3.48 -1.97 -9.75
CA PHE A 17 -2.26 -2.34 -9.05
C PHE A 17 -2.61 -3.16 -7.82
N GLY A 18 -1.79 -4.14 -7.51
CA GLY A 18 -1.91 -4.97 -6.32
C GLY A 18 -0.61 -4.98 -5.54
N TYR A 19 -0.67 -4.83 -4.23
CA TYR A 19 0.44 -5.11 -3.33
C TYR A 19 0.24 -6.45 -2.65
N GLY A 20 1.32 -7.20 -2.47
CA GLY A 20 1.30 -8.41 -1.68
C GLY A 20 2.63 -8.73 -1.05
N TYR A 21 2.59 -9.79 -0.24
CA TYR A 21 3.72 -10.35 0.45
C TYR A 21 3.88 -11.82 0.05
N THR A 22 5.11 -12.28 -0.11
CA THR A 22 5.41 -13.69 -0.29
C THR A 22 6.58 -14.10 0.59
N GLY A 23 6.42 -15.19 1.33
CA GLY A 23 7.53 -15.84 2.03
C GLY A 23 8.20 -16.86 1.13
N SER A 24 9.53 -16.95 1.17
CA SER A 24 10.23 -18.10 0.60
C SER A 24 9.92 -19.34 1.44
N TYR A 25 9.50 -20.41 0.78
CA TYR A 25 9.26 -21.71 1.43
C TYR A 25 10.57 -22.31 1.97
N ASP A 26 11.68 -22.10 1.25
CA ASP A 26 12.99 -22.67 1.57
C ASP A 26 13.76 -21.84 2.61
N HIS A 27 13.41 -20.56 2.74
CA HIS A 27 14.00 -19.64 3.69
C HIS A 27 12.89 -18.81 4.35
N PRO A 28 12.35 -19.23 5.50
CA PRO A 28 11.21 -18.56 6.14
C PRO A 28 11.50 -17.09 6.52
N TYR A 29 12.78 -16.72 6.53
CA TYR A 29 13.26 -15.36 6.75
C TYR A 29 13.30 -14.52 5.47
N TRP A 30 13.35 -15.14 4.29
CA TRP A 30 13.41 -14.42 3.02
C TRP A 30 12.01 -14.17 2.51
N SER A 31 11.45 -13.07 2.96
CA SER A 31 10.19 -12.59 2.46
C SER A 31 10.34 -11.34 1.61
N TRP A 32 9.40 -11.20 0.68
CA TRP A 32 9.42 -10.17 -0.34
C TRP A 32 8.07 -9.46 -0.35
N ASN A 33 8.15 -8.14 -0.33
CA ASN A 33 7.07 -7.26 -0.72
C ASN A 33 7.07 -7.17 -2.24
N TYR A 34 5.91 -7.20 -2.87
CA TYR A 34 5.79 -7.03 -4.31
C TYR A 34 4.63 -6.12 -4.68
N VAL A 35 4.79 -5.41 -5.80
CA VAL A 35 3.71 -4.74 -6.50
C VAL A 35 3.53 -5.41 -7.86
N ILE A 36 2.28 -5.68 -8.20
CA ILE A 36 1.84 -6.19 -9.50
C ILE A 36 0.94 -5.15 -10.16
N SER A 37 0.85 -5.19 -11.48
CA SER A 37 -0.08 -4.38 -12.26
C SER A 37 -0.82 -5.23 -13.28
N SER A 38 -2.04 -4.80 -13.59
CA SER A 38 -2.83 -5.40 -14.65
C SER A 38 -2.36 -4.95 -16.04
N ASN A 39 -2.85 -5.62 -17.09
CA ASN A 39 -2.91 -5.00 -18.41
C ASN A 39 -3.70 -3.66 -18.36
N PRO A 40 -3.41 -2.72 -19.28
CA PRO A 40 -4.21 -1.50 -19.42
C PRO A 40 -5.64 -1.82 -19.82
N ASN A 41 -6.59 -1.10 -19.22
CA ASN A 41 -8.04 -1.13 -19.46
C ASN A 41 -8.59 -2.56 -19.51
N PRO A 42 -8.47 -3.35 -18.41
CA PRO A 42 -9.05 -4.67 -18.38
C PRO A 42 -10.57 -4.56 -18.61
N SER A 43 -11.11 -5.59 -19.26
CA SER A 43 -12.55 -5.77 -19.47
C SER A 43 -13.32 -5.63 -18.14
N PRO A 44 -14.53 -5.05 -18.15
CA PRO A 44 -15.33 -4.91 -16.93
C PRO A 44 -15.67 -6.24 -16.24
N ASP A 45 -15.68 -7.35 -16.99
CA ASP A 45 -15.88 -8.70 -16.47
C ASP A 45 -14.57 -9.39 -16.04
N LEU A 46 -13.44 -8.69 -16.18
CA LEU A 46 -12.09 -9.13 -15.82
C LEU A 46 -11.64 -10.40 -16.55
N SER A 47 -12.29 -10.76 -17.66
CA SER A 47 -12.00 -11.99 -18.41
C SER A 47 -10.63 -11.97 -19.11
N ASP A 48 -10.13 -10.78 -19.43
CA ASP A 48 -8.84 -10.54 -20.07
C ASP A 48 -7.74 -10.11 -19.08
N LEU A 49 -8.02 -10.19 -17.77
CA LEU A 49 -7.12 -9.70 -16.73
C LEU A 49 -5.82 -10.52 -16.71
N THR A 50 -4.72 -9.84 -16.93
CA THR A 50 -3.35 -10.38 -16.85
C THR A 50 -2.55 -9.62 -15.80
N TRP A 51 -1.72 -10.31 -15.05
CA TRP A 51 -0.89 -9.72 -13.99
C TRP A 51 0.58 -9.74 -14.36
N THR A 52 1.26 -8.61 -14.17
CA THR A 52 2.72 -8.49 -14.30
C THR A 52 3.31 -8.02 -12.98
N VAL A 53 4.38 -8.67 -12.53
CA VAL A 53 5.15 -8.16 -11.39
C VAL A 53 5.88 -6.90 -11.83
N VAL A 54 5.59 -5.77 -11.18
CA VAL A 54 6.20 -4.48 -11.46
C VAL A 54 7.53 -4.36 -10.75
N SER A 55 7.55 -4.67 -9.46
CA SER A 55 8.74 -4.61 -8.63
C SER A 55 8.58 -5.45 -7.38
N ASN A 56 9.70 -5.82 -6.76
CA ASN A 56 9.73 -6.45 -5.46
C ASN A 56 10.90 -5.89 -4.63
N ILE A 57 10.76 -5.95 -3.32
CA ILE A 57 11.79 -5.56 -2.36
C ILE A 57 11.78 -6.54 -1.20
N SER A 58 12.98 -6.87 -0.70
CA SER A 58 13.12 -7.68 0.51
C SER A 58 12.44 -6.98 1.68
N THR A 59 11.71 -7.73 2.49
CA THR A 59 11.05 -7.22 3.70
C THR A 59 12.07 -6.65 4.70
N TYR A 60 13.33 -7.07 4.66
CA TYR A 60 14.43 -6.48 5.44
C TYR A 60 14.75 -5.03 5.08
N ALA A 61 14.55 -4.64 3.83
CA ALA A 61 14.82 -3.29 3.35
C ALA A 61 13.61 -2.35 3.51
N ALA A 62 12.48 -2.91 3.93
CA ALA A 62 11.21 -2.23 4.14
C ALA A 62 10.86 -2.23 5.63
N TYR A 63 9.88 -1.42 6.03
CA TYR A 63 9.15 -1.75 7.24
C TYR A 63 8.51 -3.12 7.07
N TYR A 64 8.62 -3.93 8.12
CA TYR A 64 8.02 -5.25 8.19
C TYR A 64 6.51 -5.06 8.39
N LEU A 65 5.81 -4.90 7.27
CA LEU A 65 4.36 -4.78 7.27
C LEU A 65 3.76 -6.18 7.54
N PRO A 66 2.71 -6.27 8.37
CA PRO A 66 2.13 -7.53 8.82
C PRO A 66 1.57 -8.33 7.65
N SER A 67 1.78 -9.64 7.63
CA SER A 67 1.21 -10.51 6.60
C SER A 67 -0.26 -10.84 6.91
N ASN A 68 -1.15 -9.85 6.98
CA ASN A 68 -2.57 -10.10 7.13
C ASN A 68 -3.20 -10.40 5.75
N THR A 69 -3.69 -11.62 5.58
CA THR A 69 -4.30 -12.13 4.34
C THR A 69 -5.64 -11.49 3.98
N TYR A 70 -6.25 -10.72 4.89
CA TYR A 70 -7.57 -10.12 4.67
C TYR A 70 -7.54 -8.65 4.22
N GLY A 71 -6.35 -8.05 4.09
CA GLY A 71 -6.21 -6.65 3.64
C GLY A 71 -6.77 -5.58 4.59
N GLN A 72 -7.46 -5.99 5.66
CA GLN A 72 -8.16 -5.09 6.59
C GLN A 72 -7.24 -4.13 7.33
N GLU A 73 -5.93 -4.40 7.38
CA GLU A 73 -4.93 -3.56 8.02
C GLU A 73 -4.19 -2.64 7.04
N PHE A 74 -4.59 -2.66 5.77
CA PHE A 74 -3.89 -1.98 4.70
C PHE A 74 -4.77 -0.98 3.97
N ASP A 75 -4.20 0.20 3.74
CA ASP A 75 -4.73 1.18 2.81
C ASP A 75 -3.72 1.36 1.69
N CYS A 76 -4.18 1.40 0.44
CA CYS A 76 -3.30 1.68 -0.69
C CYS A 76 -3.95 2.61 -1.70
N THR A 77 -3.07 3.30 -2.43
CA THR A 77 -3.45 4.24 -3.46
C THR A 77 -2.37 4.28 -4.53
N VAL A 78 -2.71 4.66 -5.76
CA VAL A 78 -1.76 4.79 -6.85
C VAL A 78 -2.06 6.05 -7.63
N ASP A 79 -1.06 6.91 -7.79
CA ASP A 79 -1.25 8.20 -8.44
C ASP A 79 -1.26 8.12 -9.98
N ASP A 80 -1.52 9.25 -10.65
CA ASP A 80 -1.54 9.34 -12.12
C ASP A 80 -0.18 9.09 -12.80
N LYS A 81 0.91 8.92 -12.02
CA LYS A 81 2.25 8.55 -12.49
C LYS A 81 2.56 7.07 -12.24
N GLY A 82 1.62 6.31 -11.68
CA GLY A 82 1.81 4.91 -11.31
C GLY A 82 2.63 4.72 -10.01
N THR A 83 2.80 5.77 -9.20
CA THR A 83 3.43 5.67 -7.89
C THR A 83 2.46 5.00 -6.92
N PHE A 84 2.77 3.77 -6.53
CA PHE A 84 1.94 2.98 -5.63
C PHE A 84 2.36 3.25 -4.18
N THR A 85 1.40 3.58 -3.33
CA THR A 85 1.61 3.80 -1.90
C THR A 85 0.74 2.84 -1.11
N ILE A 86 1.33 2.21 -0.10
CA ILE A 86 0.63 1.37 0.88
C ILE A 86 0.94 1.88 2.28
N LEU A 87 -0.06 1.92 3.15
CA LEU A 87 0.08 2.05 4.59
C LEU A 87 -0.46 0.78 5.26
N ALA A 88 0.28 0.30 6.25
CA ALA A 88 -0.19 -0.68 7.20
C ALA A 88 -0.45 -0.01 8.54
N ARG A 89 -1.42 -0.52 9.30
CA ARG A 89 -1.79 0.01 10.62
C ARG A 89 -0.96 -0.54 11.76
N ASP A 90 -0.55 -1.80 11.61
CA ASP A 90 0.46 -2.41 12.44
C ASP A 90 1.75 -2.55 11.62
N SER A 91 2.90 -2.47 12.29
CA SER A 91 4.19 -2.64 11.62
C SER A 91 5.31 -2.97 12.59
N GLN A 92 6.39 -3.52 12.04
CA GLN A 92 7.66 -3.69 12.74
C GLN A 92 8.77 -2.91 12.02
N LEU A 93 9.68 -2.29 12.78
CA LEU A 93 10.85 -1.60 12.21
C LEU A 93 11.86 -2.60 11.64
N THR A 94 12.06 -3.73 12.32
CA THR A 94 12.90 -4.84 11.90
C THR A 94 12.23 -6.15 12.31
N ILE A 95 12.70 -7.29 11.79
CA ILE A 95 12.16 -8.62 12.12
C ILE A 95 12.13 -8.95 13.63
N SER A 96 13.00 -8.30 14.41
CA SER A 96 13.09 -8.51 15.86
C SER A 96 12.34 -7.45 16.66
N SER A 97 11.79 -6.42 16.01
CA SER A 97 10.98 -5.40 16.68
C SER A 97 9.61 -5.98 17.04
N PRO A 98 8.99 -5.53 18.14
CA PRO A 98 7.59 -5.85 18.41
C PRO A 98 6.70 -5.33 17.29
N THR A 99 5.64 -6.06 16.97
CA THR A 99 4.54 -5.51 16.16
C THR A 99 3.83 -4.48 17.01
N ASP A 100 3.83 -3.24 16.55
CA ASP A 100 3.15 -2.13 17.22
C ASP A 100 2.08 -1.56 16.29
N THR A 101 1.04 -0.97 16.88
CA THR A 101 0.02 -0.16 16.17
C THR A 101 0.59 1.20 15.78
N ASN A 102 1.62 1.15 14.95
CA ASN A 102 2.28 2.28 14.33
C ASN A 102 1.99 2.23 12.83
N ILE A 103 1.30 3.26 12.34
CA ILE A 103 1.02 3.40 10.93
C ILE A 103 2.35 3.65 10.21
N ARG A 104 2.66 2.80 9.22
CA ARG A 104 3.86 2.91 8.41
C ARG A 104 3.54 2.54 6.97
N GLY A 105 4.30 3.10 6.05
CA GLY A 105 4.08 2.88 4.64
C GLY A 105 5.29 2.43 3.85
N LEU A 106 4.98 1.92 2.68
CA LEU A 106 5.92 1.74 1.59
C LEU A 106 5.39 2.48 0.37
N GLN A 107 6.31 3.11 -0.35
CA GLN A 107 6.03 3.68 -1.66
C GLN A 107 6.91 3.01 -2.69
N PHE A 108 6.29 2.63 -3.81
CA PHE A 108 6.98 2.26 -5.03
C PHE A 108 6.75 3.37 -6.06
N SER A 109 7.82 3.97 -6.56
CA SER A 109 7.79 4.88 -7.69
C SER A 109 8.41 4.20 -8.91
N PRO A 110 7.73 4.15 -10.08
CA PRO A 110 8.28 3.54 -11.29
C PRO A 110 9.40 4.38 -11.95
N THR A 111 9.84 5.48 -11.33
CA THR A 111 10.91 6.33 -11.87
C THR A 111 12.26 5.59 -11.92
N GLY A 112 12.91 5.56 -13.08
CA GLY A 112 14.27 5.03 -13.25
C GLY A 112 14.40 3.54 -13.59
N GLY A 113 13.68 3.03 -14.59
CA GLY A 113 13.82 1.65 -15.07
C GLY A 113 13.11 0.64 -14.17
N ASN A 114 13.77 0.15 -13.12
CA ASN A 114 13.21 -0.84 -12.18
C ASN A 114 12.36 -0.22 -11.06
N GLY A 115 12.21 1.11 -11.07
CA GLY A 115 11.58 1.89 -10.01
C GLY A 115 12.38 1.93 -8.71
N THR A 116 11.89 2.71 -7.76
CA THR A 116 12.52 2.93 -6.45
C THR A 116 11.49 2.70 -5.35
N TRP A 117 11.93 2.02 -4.29
CA TRP A 117 11.16 1.83 -3.07
C TRP A 117 11.61 2.79 -1.98
N SER A 118 10.67 3.31 -1.21
CA SER A 118 10.95 4.13 -0.04
C SER A 118 10.02 3.78 1.12
N ASN A 119 10.59 3.84 2.33
CA ASN A 119 9.84 3.73 3.57
C ASN A 119 9.15 5.07 3.86
N ILE A 120 7.83 5.07 3.98
CA ILE A 120 7.08 6.22 4.43
C ILE A 120 6.91 6.10 5.94
N ALA A 121 7.76 6.80 6.68
CA ALA A 121 7.48 7.06 8.08
C ALA A 121 6.32 8.05 8.15
N VAL A 122 5.24 7.63 8.77
CA VAL A 122 4.08 8.47 8.95
C VAL A 122 4.28 9.24 10.25
N VAL A 123 4.79 10.47 10.14
CA VAL A 123 5.10 11.29 11.31
C VAL A 123 3.79 11.66 12.01
N SER A 124 3.65 11.28 13.28
CA SER A 124 2.63 11.82 14.18
C SER A 124 2.99 13.28 14.51
N SER A 125 2.93 14.18 13.54
CA SER A 125 3.02 15.60 13.84
C SER A 125 1.76 16.01 14.59
N LEU A 126 1.88 16.96 15.51
CA LEU A 126 0.74 17.46 16.32
C LEU A 126 -0.44 17.98 15.46
N SER A 127 -0.22 18.19 14.16
CA SER A 127 -1.22 18.66 13.20
C SER A 127 -2.09 17.57 12.57
N TYR A 128 -1.67 16.30 12.56
CA TYR A 128 -2.47 15.21 11.99
C TYR A 128 -2.14 13.87 12.65
N VAL A 129 -3.15 13.27 13.27
CA VAL A 129 -3.08 11.92 13.82
C VAL A 129 -3.63 10.98 12.77
N TRP A 130 -2.79 10.08 12.31
CA TRP A 130 -3.20 9.03 11.39
C TRP A 130 -4.08 8.03 12.15
N ASP A 131 -5.27 7.77 11.61
CA ASP A 131 -6.22 6.86 12.22
C ASP A 131 -5.89 5.41 11.87
N ALA A 132 -5.64 4.60 12.90
CA ALA A 132 -5.39 3.17 12.74
C ALA A 132 -6.69 2.36 12.66
N SER A 133 -7.86 3.00 12.57
CA SER A 133 -9.15 2.32 12.49
C SER A 133 -9.40 1.67 11.14
N ALA A 134 -10.27 0.64 11.15
CA ALA A 134 -10.83 -0.06 9.99
C ALA A 134 -11.53 0.82 8.97
N TRP A 135 -11.89 2.05 9.35
CA TRP A 135 -12.72 2.95 8.54
C TRP A 135 -11.91 4.10 7.95
N SER A 136 -10.61 3.88 7.78
CA SER A 136 -9.75 4.82 7.08
C SER A 136 -9.42 4.34 5.67
N GLN A 137 -9.09 5.28 4.78
CA GLN A 137 -8.76 5.03 3.39
C GLN A 137 -7.68 5.99 2.91
N LEU A 138 -6.79 5.50 2.05
CA LEU A 138 -5.87 6.33 1.30
C LEU A 138 -6.44 6.73 -0.05
N VAL A 139 -6.34 8.01 -0.35
CA VAL A 139 -6.59 8.55 -1.68
C VAL A 139 -5.41 9.41 -2.10
N TRP A 140 -5.17 9.52 -3.39
CA TRP A 140 -4.34 10.58 -3.92
C TRP A 140 -5.23 11.65 -4.51
N THR A 141 -4.75 12.88 -4.46
CA THR A 141 -5.41 14.02 -5.09
C THR A 141 -4.37 14.80 -5.87
N LYS A 142 -4.81 15.48 -6.92
CA LYS A 142 -3.95 16.37 -7.68
C LYS A 142 -4.16 17.80 -7.17
N ASP A 143 -3.09 18.42 -6.69
CA ASP A 143 -3.14 19.84 -6.34
C ASP A 143 -3.43 20.65 -7.62
N PRO A 144 -4.55 21.40 -7.67
CA PRO A 144 -4.92 22.15 -8.87
C PRO A 144 -3.94 23.28 -9.21
N THR A 145 -3.12 23.73 -8.25
CA THR A 145 -2.19 24.84 -8.43
C THR A 145 -0.83 24.35 -8.92
N SER A 146 -0.25 23.35 -8.24
CA SER A 146 1.08 22.83 -8.59
C SER A 146 1.06 21.66 -9.57
N GLY A 147 -0.11 21.02 -9.77
CA GLY A 147 -0.25 19.80 -10.56
C GLY A 147 0.41 18.56 -9.93
N ASN A 148 0.90 18.67 -8.69
CA ASN A 148 1.54 17.57 -7.98
C ASN A 148 0.51 16.64 -7.35
N ASN A 149 0.87 15.36 -7.23
CA ASN A 149 0.07 14.38 -6.52
C ASN A 149 0.37 14.47 -5.02
N THR A 150 -0.70 14.52 -4.24
CA THR A 150 -0.67 14.53 -2.77
C THR A 150 -1.45 13.32 -2.27
N VAL A 151 -0.80 12.50 -1.44
CA VAL A 151 -1.48 11.41 -0.73
C VAL A 151 -2.23 12.00 0.46
N MET A 152 -3.49 11.62 0.61
CA MET A 152 -4.39 12.01 1.68
C MET A 152 -4.93 10.77 2.38
N HIS A 153 -5.10 10.87 3.69
CA HIS A 153 -5.72 9.85 4.51
C HIS A 153 -7.07 10.36 5.00
N LEU A 154 -8.11 9.63 4.65
CA LEU A 154 -9.49 9.92 5.00
C LEU A 154 -9.87 8.97 6.12
N THR A 155 -10.48 9.52 7.17
CA THR A 155 -10.81 8.77 8.38
C THR A 155 -12.29 9.01 8.68
N GLU A 156 -13.10 7.95 8.74
CA GLU A 156 -14.48 8.10 9.20
C GLU A 156 -14.49 8.31 10.71
N LYS A 157 -14.49 9.57 11.14
CA LYS A 157 -14.74 9.89 12.55
C LYS A 157 -16.25 9.77 12.78
N PHE A 158 -16.72 8.63 13.27
CA PHE A 158 -18.06 8.57 13.86
C PHE A 158 -18.13 9.64 14.95
N LEU A 159 -18.95 10.67 14.72
CA LEU A 159 -19.39 11.56 15.78
C LEU A 159 -20.28 10.72 16.71
N ALA A 160 -19.66 9.99 17.62
CA ALA A 160 -20.32 9.30 18.72
C ALA A 160 -20.73 10.29 19.84
N ASP A 161 -20.96 11.56 19.50
CA ASP A 161 -21.56 12.55 20.38
C ASP A 161 -22.93 12.88 19.79
N GLY A 162 -23.96 12.27 20.38
CA GLY A 162 -25.33 12.29 19.92
C GLY A 162 -25.88 13.70 19.68
N PHE A 163 -26.55 13.85 18.55
CA PHE A 163 -27.62 14.82 18.40
C PHE A 163 -28.95 14.07 18.49
N TYR A 164 -29.58 14.17 19.66
CA TYR A 164 -31.02 14.04 19.83
C TYR A 164 -31.68 15.40 19.55
#